data_AF-A0A945S0I5-F1
#
_entry.id   AF-A0A945S0I5-F1
#
_cell.length_a   1.000
_cell.length_b   1.000
_cell.length_c   1.000
_cell.angle_alpha   90.00
_cell.angle_beta   90.00
_cell.angle_gamma   90.00
#
_symmetry.space_group_name_H-M   'P 1'
#
loop_
_entity.id
_entity.type
_entity.pdbx_description
1 polymer ?
#
loop_
_entity_poly.entity_id
_entity_poly.type
_entity_poly.pdbx_seq_one_letter_code
_entity_poly.pdbx_strand_id
1 'polypeptide(L)' 'MNTRELGTTVTERRKCLGLDQRSLAEIAGVSVHALSDIESGKANPTLRIVSAVADSLGMEIRLEVRSQPVRREGS' A
#
# COMPACT_ATOMS: atom_id res chain seq x y z
N MET A 1 5.78 3.48 -8.29
CA MET A 1 4.81 3.43 -7.19
C MET A 1 5.14 4.48 -6.15
N ASN A 2 4.30 5.50 -6.03
CA ASN A 2 4.31 6.50 -4.97
C ASN A 2 3.18 6.21 -3.95
N THR A 3 3.07 7.03 -2.89
CA THR A 3 2.07 6.83 -1.82
C THR A 3 0.62 6.99 -2.30
N ARG A 4 0.37 7.84 -3.29
CA ARG A 4 -0.97 8.04 -3.87
C ARG A 4 -1.40 6.83 -4.70
N GLU A 5 -0.50 6.31 -5.55
CA GLU A 5 -0.73 5.10 -6.33
C GLU A 5 -1.02 3.91 -5.40
N LEU A 6 -0.26 3.77 -4.31
CA LEU A 6 -0.52 2.77 -3.27
C LEU A 6 -1.91 2.91 -2.65
N GLY A 7 -2.28 4.11 -2.22
CA GLY A 7 -3.58 4.37 -1.61
C GLY A 7 -4.75 4.03 -2.54
N THR A 8 -4.65 4.39 -3.82
CA THR A 8 -5.65 4.03 -4.84
C THR A 8 -5.76 2.52 -5.01
N THR A 9 -4.63 1.81 -5.19
CA THR A 9 -4.63 0.35 -5.35
C THR A 9 -5.25 -0.37 -4.15
N VAL A 10 -4.91 0.04 -2.92
CA VAL A 10 -5.48 -0.52 -1.69
C VAL A 10 -6.99 -0.27 -1.63
N THR A 11 -7.43 0.96 -1.93
CA THR A 11 -8.84 1.35 -1.89
C THR A 11 -9.68 0.54 -2.89
N GLU A 12 -9.20 0.41 -4.12
CA GLU A 12 -9.88 -0.33 -5.18
C GLU A 12 -10.00 -1.81 -4.81
N ARG A 13 -8.90 -2.43 -4.40
CA ARG A 13 -8.89 -3.83 -4.00
C ARG A 13 -9.81 -4.09 -2.82
N ARG A 14 -9.78 -3.25 -1.78
CA ARG A 14 -10.67 -3.35 -0.62
C ARG A 14 -12.14 -3.32 -1.03
N LYS A 15 -12.52 -2.39 -1.91
CA LYS A 15 -13.90 -2.27 -2.42
C LYS A 15 -14.30 -3.48 -3.27
N CYS A 16 -13.42 -4.01 -4.10
CA CYS A 16 -13.69 -5.23 -4.87
C CYS A 16 -13.97 -6.45 -3.96
N LEU A 17 -13.37 -6.49 -2.77
CA LEU A 17 -13.63 -7.52 -1.76
C LEU A 17 -14.86 -7.24 -0.88
N GLY A 18 -15.56 -6.10 -1.10
CA GLY A 18 -16.73 -5.72 -0.30
C GLY A 18 -16.41 -5.31 1.14
N LEU A 19 -15.14 -4.98 1.44
CA LEU A 19 -14.71 -4.64 2.79
C LEU A 19 -14.86 -3.13 3.05
N ASP A 20 -15.32 -2.77 4.23
CA ASP A 20 -15.17 -1.40 4.75
C ASP A 20 -13.78 -1.19 5.38
N GLN A 21 -13.44 0.06 5.70
CA GLN A 21 -12.12 0.38 6.28
C GLN A 21 -11.91 -0.26 7.67
N ARG A 22 -12.97 -0.42 8.46
CA ARG A 22 -12.86 -0.99 9.81
C ARG A 22 -12.51 -2.46 9.75
N SER A 23 -13.22 -3.20 8.89
CA SER A 23 -13.00 -4.63 8.66
C SER A 23 -11.58 -4.88 8.15
N LEU A 24 -11.12 -4.11 7.15
CA LEU A 24 -9.75 -4.27 6.64
C LEU A 24 -8.70 -3.95 7.73
N ALA A 25 -8.89 -2.86 8.47
CA ALA A 25 -7.96 -2.47 9.52
C ALA A 25 -7.83 -3.55 10.62
N GLU A 26 -8.95 -4.18 10.99
CA GLU A 26 -8.98 -5.30 11.93
C GLU A 26 -8.23 -6.52 11.40
N ILE A 27 -8.51 -6.95 10.16
CA ILE A 27 -7.84 -8.10 9.53
C ILE A 27 -6.34 -7.84 9.38
N ALA A 28 -5.95 -6.63 8.99
CA ALA A 28 -4.55 -6.25 8.81
C ALA A 28 -3.82 -5.94 10.13
N GLY A 29 -4.52 -5.88 11.27
CA GLY A 29 -3.92 -5.54 12.56
C GLY A 29 -3.37 -4.11 12.62
N VAL A 30 -4.02 -3.16 11.95
CA VAL A 30 -3.64 -1.74 11.90
C VAL A 30 -4.76 -0.85 12.41
N SER A 31 -4.47 0.42 12.72
CA SER A 31 -5.54 1.36 13.06
C SER A 31 -6.30 1.80 11.82
N VAL A 32 -7.61 2.04 11.97
CA VAL A 32 -8.46 2.60 10.90
C VAL A 32 -7.92 3.94 10.39
N HIS A 33 -7.34 4.74 11.29
CA HIS A 33 -6.69 6.00 10.94
C HIS A 33 -5.47 5.78 10.04
N ALA A 34 -4.58 4.84 10.39
CA ALA A 34 -3.43 4.50 9.55
C ALA A 34 -3.87 3.99 8.17
N LEU A 35 -4.90 3.14 8.11
CA LEU A 35 -5.46 2.68 6.84
C LEU A 35 -6.04 3.84 6.01
N SER A 36 -6.78 4.76 6.63
CA SER A 36 -7.34 5.93 5.96
C SER A 36 -6.26 6.88 5.41
N ASP A 37 -5.17 7.08 6.15
CA ASP A 37 -4.05 7.89 5.68
C ASP A 37 -3.29 7.22 4.53
N ILE A 38 -3.19 5.88 4.53
CA ILE A 38 -2.66 5.11 3.40
C ILE A 38 -3.55 5.27 2.18
N GLU A 39 -4.86 5.05 2.32
CA GLU A 39 -5.82 5.14 1.21
C GLU A 39 -5.90 6.54 0.60
N SER A 40 -5.69 7.58 1.40
CA SER A 40 -5.64 8.97 0.93
C SER A 40 -4.26 9.41 0.41
N GLY A 41 -3.25 8.54 0.46
CA GLY A 41 -1.87 8.81 0.02
C GLY A 41 -1.10 9.80 0.90
N LYS A 42 -1.63 10.13 2.09
CA LYS A 42 -1.03 11.06 3.06
C LYS A 42 -0.02 10.38 3.98
N ALA A 43 -0.13 9.07 4.16
CA ALA A 43 0.79 8.30 5.01
C ALA A 43 2.14 8.06 4.33
N ASN A 44 3.19 7.97 5.14
CA ASN A 44 4.46 7.31 4.81
C ASN A 44 4.55 5.99 5.61
N PRO A 45 3.79 4.94 5.22
CA PRO A 45 3.72 3.70 5.98
C PRO A 45 5.05 2.93 5.94
N THR A 46 5.35 2.22 7.02
CA THR A 46 6.46 1.26 7.01
C THR A 46 6.13 0.08 6.09
N LEU A 47 7.17 -0.58 5.53
CA LEU A 47 6.98 -1.80 4.73
C LEU A 47 6.16 -2.86 5.47
N ARG A 48 6.32 -2.97 6.80
CA ARG A 48 5.54 -3.88 7.64
C ARG A 48 4.03 -3.62 7.54
N ILE A 49 3.62 -2.36 7.59
CA ILE A 49 2.20 -1.97 7.49
C ILE A 49 1.69 -2.23 6.07
N VAL A 50 2.47 -1.87 5.05
CA VAL A 50 2.09 -2.12 3.65
C VAL A 50 1.92 -3.62 3.39
N SER A 51 2.83 -4.44 3.93
CA SER A 51 2.78 -5.91 3.79
C SER A 51 1.55 -6.49 4.48
N ALA A 52 1.27 -6.09 5.73
CA ALA A 52 0.09 -6.56 6.46
C ALA A 52 -1.23 -6.23 5.73
N VAL A 53 -1.33 -5.02 5.17
CA VAL A 53 -2.49 -4.62 4.36
C VAL A 53 -2.55 -5.42 3.05
N ALA A 54 -1.43 -5.60 2.35
CA ALA A 54 -1.37 -6.39 1.13
C ALA A 54 -1.81 -7.85 1.38
N ASP A 55 -1.28 -8.49 2.42
CA ASP A 55 -1.60 -9.86 2.80
C ASP A 55 -3.10 -10.02 3.08
N SER A 56 -3.68 -9.10 3.85
CA SER A 56 -5.12 -9.10 4.17
C SER A 56 -6.03 -8.92 2.94
N LEU A 57 -5.50 -8.34 1.86
CA LEU A 57 -6.19 -8.13 0.58
C LEU A 57 -5.89 -9.25 -0.45
N GLY A 58 -5.10 -10.24 -0.08
CA GLY A 58 -4.62 -11.29 -0.98
C GLY A 58 -3.75 -10.74 -2.11
N MET A 59 -2.91 -9.75 -1.79
CA MET A 59 -1.99 -9.10 -2.72
C MET A 59 -0.53 -9.46 -2.39
N GLU A 60 0.34 -9.36 -3.38
CA GLU A 60 1.79 -9.58 -3.23
C GLU A 60 2.55 -8.29 -3.56
N ILE A 61 3.55 -7.94 -2.75
CA ILE A 61 4.48 -6.84 -3.05
C ILE A 61 5.64 -7.38 -3.87
N ARG A 62 5.84 -6.84 -5.08
CA ARG A 62 6.92 -7.22 -5.98
C ARG A 62 7.89 -6.07 -6.21
N LEU A 63 9.18 -6.41 -6.28
CA LEU A 63 10.26 -5.50 -6.67
C LEU A 63 10.72 -5.86 -8.07
N GLU A 64 10.83 -4.86 -8.93
CA GLU A 64 11.27 -5.03 -10.31
C GLU A 64 12.42 -4.08 -10.63
N VAL A 65 13.31 -4.50 -11.53
CA VAL A 65 14.38 -3.64 -12.03
C VAL A 65 13.74 -2.51 -12.82
N ARG A 66 14.07 -1.25 -12.48
CA ARG A 66 13.61 -0.11 -13.27
C ARG A 66 14.18 -0.22 -14.69
N SER A 67 13.30 -0.09 -15.67
CA SER A 67 13.64 -0.14 -17.09
C SER A 67 14.48 1.06 -17.56
N GLN A 68 14.59 2.12 -16.76
CA GLN A 68 15.54 3.21 -17.00
C GLN A 68 16.81 3.01 -16.16
N PRO A 69 18.01 3.03 -16.79
CA PRO A 69 19.25 2.95 -16.04
C PRO A 69 19.33 4.13 -15.06
N VAL A 70 19.73 3.83 -13.82
CA VAL A 70 20.10 4.86 -12.84
C VAL A 70 21.18 5.72 -13.51
N ARG A 71 20.88 7.01 -13.78
CA ARG A 71 21.92 7.95 -14.20
C ARG A 71 22.94 7.97 -13.07
N ARG A 72 24.10 7.34 -13.28
CA ARG A 72 25.25 7.54 -12.41
C ARG A 72 25.78 8.93 -12.72
N GLU A 73 25.32 9.93 -11.96
CA GLU A 73 26.03 11.19 -11.88
C GLU A 73 27.32 10.93 -11.07
N GLY A 74 28.46 11.15 -11.70
CA GLY A 74 29.75 11.32 -11.02
C GLY A 74 30.74 10.16 -11.16
N SER A 75 31.76 10.37 -12.01
CA SER A 75 33.16 10.12 -11.67
C SER A 75 33.88 11.46 -11.72
#